data_AF-A0A3E0ND98-F1
#
_entry.id   AF-A0A3E0ND98-F1
#
_cell.length_a   1.000
_cell.length_b   1.000
_cell.length_c   1.000
_cell.angle_alpha   90.00
_cell.angle_beta   90.00
_cell.angle_gamma   90.00
#
_symmetry.space_group_name_H-M   'P 1'
#
loop_
_entity.id
_entity.type
_entity.pdbx_description
1 polymer ?
#
loop_
_entity_poly.entity_id
_entity_poly.type
_entity_poly.pdbx_seq_one_letter_code
_entity_poly.pdbx_strand_id
1 'polypeptide(L)'
;MHVETPGARTFCAHALPSIGAPVSGTAADHGAVARFLTAVFQQPSAEEFASSVDDPFYDPADRILLKHGSHILAHAQLTWRTLHYGAAKWPLCRVNWLGVLPEYDDRGLANAVLDEVETQLRQLRPAIVELGCKHSPLSRRPGWAAVGRYTFSQASPRDVLAHLVEQQCQEERLAATPFGRSKTQIDTRIWRRYELPELMRIYRENAEGTYGRLQRTETYWQWLLARQAYDQIYVAVERPRGAAAGGVCDELLAGGRFGAAGDGSRPSSARKRTTNGRGKANANGHANRIAGEFANRDEFEGPAEERIVAYAVVRNSNLVELMFDPGYEKAAQKLVERACRDAIERDHHVLRVHGPENSPLHPLLVEAGGTFHPREAMRGATMFVWLPDVPRHLARIAPELIARARGAGLELPVELGLKIGSQCQTFALRGRKAYLDSGQPGRSYIACDEQTWTRLLSGYESAAAALAAGRLTASTAAAERTAIALWPDLSLWRPAWDDLSA
;
A
#
# COMPACT_ATOMS: atom_id res chain seq x y z
N MET A 1 -33.17 4.41 -64.47
CA MET A 1 -32.91 5.36 -63.38
C MET A 1 -32.15 4.58 -62.30
N HIS A 2 -30.84 4.42 -62.50
CA HIS A 2 -29.97 3.68 -61.60
C HIS A 2 -29.53 4.62 -60.48
N VAL A 3 -29.83 4.25 -59.24
CA VAL A 3 -29.41 4.98 -58.04
C VAL A 3 -27.99 4.53 -57.73
N GLU A 4 -27.04 5.44 -57.89
CA GLU A 4 -25.65 5.27 -57.51
C GLU A 4 -25.51 5.27 -55.98
N THR A 5 -24.87 4.24 -55.46
CA THR A 5 -24.46 4.10 -54.06
C THR A 5 -23.28 5.04 -53.78
N PRO A 6 -23.25 5.83 -52.69
CA PRO A 6 -22.10 6.66 -52.35
C PRO A 6 -20.89 5.79 -52.01
N GLY A 7 -19.78 6.03 -52.72
CA GLY A 7 -18.56 5.24 -52.67
C GLY A 7 -17.99 5.05 -51.26
N ALA A 8 -17.58 3.81 -51.00
CA ALA A 8 -16.63 3.48 -49.96
C ALA A 8 -15.39 4.37 -50.14
N ARG A 9 -15.13 5.26 -49.18
CA ARG A 9 -13.84 5.93 -49.07
C ARG A 9 -12.82 4.88 -48.67
N THR A 10 -12.16 4.29 -49.66
CA THR A 10 -10.88 3.63 -49.49
C THR A 10 -9.92 4.69 -48.93
N PHE A 11 -9.76 4.71 -47.61
CA PHE A 11 -8.68 5.47 -47.00
C PHE A 11 -7.39 4.82 -47.47
N CYS A 12 -6.73 5.46 -48.44
CA CYS A 12 -5.38 5.15 -48.81
C CYS A 12 -4.54 5.07 -47.54
N ALA A 13 -3.93 3.91 -47.29
CA ALA A 13 -2.82 3.75 -46.39
C ALA A 13 -1.69 4.66 -46.89
N HIS A 14 -1.71 5.93 -46.49
CA HIS A 14 -0.52 6.75 -46.54
C HIS A 14 0.52 6.04 -45.68
N ALA A 15 1.49 5.42 -46.34
CA ALA A 15 2.72 4.96 -45.72
C ALA A 15 3.25 6.11 -44.88
N LEU A 16 3.20 5.94 -43.56
CA LEU A 16 3.75 6.93 -42.65
C LEU A 16 5.26 7.03 -42.93
N PRO A 17 5.83 8.25 -42.89
CA PRO A 17 7.26 8.41 -42.68
C PRO A 17 7.67 7.56 -41.47
N SER A 18 8.82 6.89 -41.54
CA SER A 18 9.28 5.89 -40.57
C SER A 18 9.02 6.30 -39.11
N ILE A 19 7.95 5.77 -38.50
CA ILE A 19 7.78 5.82 -37.04
C ILE A 19 9.03 5.16 -36.46
N GLY A 20 9.77 5.89 -35.62
CA GLY A 20 10.97 5.38 -34.97
C GLY A 20 10.64 4.23 -34.02
N ALA A 21 11.65 3.45 -33.61
CA ALA A 21 11.47 2.49 -32.52
C ALA A 21 11.14 3.22 -31.20
N PRO A 22 10.47 2.56 -30.23
CA PRO A 22 10.37 3.08 -28.88
C PRO A 22 11.75 3.43 -28.30
N VAL A 23 11.85 4.55 -27.59
CA VAL A 23 13.09 5.04 -26.97
C VAL A 23 12.88 5.42 -25.51
N SER A 24 13.94 5.36 -24.72
CA SER A 24 13.92 5.93 -23.36
C SER A 24 13.73 7.44 -23.37
N GLY A 25 13.01 7.94 -22.38
CA GLY A 25 12.76 9.36 -22.18
C GLY A 25 13.97 10.10 -21.61
N THR A 26 13.90 11.42 -21.70
CA THR A 26 14.88 12.35 -21.13
C THR A 26 14.17 13.48 -20.41
N ALA A 27 14.89 14.24 -19.57
CA ALA A 27 14.31 15.41 -18.91
C ALA A 27 13.77 16.46 -19.90
N ALA A 28 14.34 16.54 -21.11
CA ALA A 28 13.85 17.43 -22.17
C ALA A 28 12.45 17.06 -22.68
N ASP A 29 12.02 15.80 -22.47
CA ASP A 29 10.72 15.31 -22.94
C ASP A 29 9.57 15.66 -21.98
N HIS A 30 9.84 16.12 -20.75
CA HIS A 30 8.81 16.34 -19.73
C HIS A 30 7.63 17.19 -20.23
N GLY A 31 7.91 18.28 -20.94
CA GLY A 31 6.85 19.14 -21.48
C GLY A 31 5.99 18.45 -22.54
N ALA A 32 6.58 17.60 -23.39
CA ALA A 32 5.83 16.82 -24.38
C ALA A 32 5.03 15.70 -23.73
N VAL A 33 5.60 15.04 -22.72
CA VAL A 33 4.92 14.00 -21.93
C VAL A 33 3.70 14.56 -21.21
N ALA A 34 3.82 15.70 -20.52
CA ALA A 34 2.70 16.32 -19.82
C ALA A 34 1.52 16.63 -20.76
N ARG A 35 1.80 17.15 -21.95
CA ARG A 35 0.78 17.39 -22.99
C ARG A 35 0.15 16.10 -23.47
N PHE A 36 0.94 15.07 -23.73
CA PHE A 36 0.45 13.76 -24.14
C PHE A 36 -0.49 13.16 -23.08
N LEU A 37 -0.07 13.14 -21.82
CA LEU A 37 -0.87 12.55 -20.74
C LEU A 37 -2.21 13.28 -20.58
N THR A 38 -2.18 14.62 -20.63
CA THR A 38 -3.41 15.43 -20.60
C THR A 38 -4.33 15.12 -21.77
N ALA A 39 -3.78 14.97 -22.99
CA ALA A 39 -4.57 14.67 -24.18
C ALA A 39 -5.21 13.27 -24.14
N VAL A 40 -4.47 12.26 -23.66
CA VAL A 40 -4.92 10.86 -23.68
C VAL A 40 -5.76 10.50 -22.45
N PHE A 41 -5.34 10.95 -21.26
CA PHE A 41 -5.95 10.53 -20.00
C PHE A 41 -6.76 11.62 -19.30
N GLN A 42 -6.69 12.87 -19.76
CA GLN A 42 -7.27 14.05 -19.08
C GLN A 42 -6.69 14.30 -17.68
N GLN A 43 -5.51 13.75 -17.43
CA GLN A 43 -4.75 13.81 -16.18
C GLN A 43 -3.30 13.36 -16.48
N PRO A 44 -2.31 13.62 -15.61
CA PRO A 44 -2.38 14.47 -14.43
C PRO A 44 -2.52 15.97 -14.77
N SER A 45 -3.00 16.77 -13.83
CA SER A 45 -2.86 18.22 -13.83
C SER A 45 -1.38 18.64 -13.80
N ALA A 46 -1.10 19.93 -14.02
CA ALA A 46 0.29 20.43 -14.01
C ALA A 46 0.99 20.19 -12.66
N GLU A 47 0.27 20.37 -11.55
CA GLU A 47 0.80 20.17 -10.20
C GLU A 47 1.02 18.68 -9.89
N GLU A 48 0.06 17.83 -10.26
CA GLU A 48 0.21 16.37 -10.15
C GLU A 48 1.38 15.85 -11.01
N PHE A 49 1.58 16.41 -12.21
CA PHE A 49 2.70 16.04 -13.07
C PHE A 49 4.03 16.45 -12.44
N ALA A 50 4.14 17.70 -11.95
CA ALA A 50 5.32 18.18 -11.24
C ALA A 50 5.64 17.29 -10.02
N SER A 51 4.63 16.99 -9.20
CA SER A 51 4.77 16.07 -8.08
C SER A 51 5.24 14.67 -8.52
N SER A 52 4.76 14.15 -9.65
CA SER A 52 5.21 12.85 -10.18
C SER A 52 6.69 12.83 -10.60
N VAL A 53 7.22 13.97 -11.03
CA VAL A 53 8.64 14.15 -11.39
C VAL A 53 9.50 14.31 -10.13
N ASP A 54 8.93 14.84 -9.05
CA ASP A 54 9.58 14.98 -7.74
C ASP A 54 9.57 13.68 -6.91
N ASP A 55 8.99 12.58 -7.43
CA ASP A 55 9.07 11.26 -6.78
C ASP A 55 10.54 10.88 -6.58
N PRO A 56 10.97 10.52 -5.35
CA PRO A 56 12.38 10.20 -5.07
C PRO A 56 12.92 9.00 -5.86
N PHE A 57 12.06 8.21 -6.49
CA PHE A 57 12.43 7.09 -7.36
C PHE A 57 12.20 7.39 -8.85
N TYR A 58 11.93 8.63 -9.23
CA TYR A 58 11.72 9.02 -10.62
C TYR A 58 13.05 9.12 -11.39
N ASP A 59 13.10 8.45 -12.55
CA ASP A 59 14.12 8.66 -13.58
C ASP A 59 13.42 8.94 -14.93
N PRO A 60 13.76 10.02 -15.66
CA PRO A 60 13.22 10.24 -17.00
C PRO A 60 13.44 9.07 -17.97
N ALA A 61 14.53 8.29 -17.79
CA ALA A 61 14.84 7.13 -18.61
C ALA A 61 13.88 5.95 -18.41
N ASP A 62 13.13 5.93 -17.29
CA ASP A 62 12.07 4.95 -17.03
C ASP A 62 10.80 5.21 -17.88
N ARG A 63 10.77 6.29 -18.68
CA ARG A 63 9.70 6.50 -19.66
C ARG A 63 10.07 5.87 -20.98
N ILE A 64 9.15 5.10 -21.55
CA ILE A 64 9.28 4.53 -22.90
C ILE A 64 8.36 5.32 -23.82
N LEU A 65 8.97 5.96 -24.81
CA LEU A 65 8.33 6.93 -25.70
C LEU A 65 8.43 6.46 -27.13
N LEU A 66 7.30 6.42 -27.83
CA LEU A 66 7.27 6.30 -29.28
C LEU A 66 7.06 7.69 -29.88
N LYS A 67 8.02 8.16 -30.68
CA LYS A 67 8.05 9.54 -31.17
C LYS A 67 7.99 9.61 -32.70
N HIS A 68 7.41 10.70 -33.20
CA HIS A 68 7.56 11.16 -34.57
C HIS A 68 7.94 12.64 -34.54
N GLY A 69 9.20 12.94 -34.87
CA GLY A 69 9.78 14.26 -34.59
C GLY A 69 9.76 14.57 -33.09
N SER A 70 9.21 15.73 -32.71
CA SER A 70 9.03 16.16 -31.31
C SER A 70 7.72 15.70 -30.68
N HIS A 71 6.88 14.97 -31.42
CA HIS A 71 5.56 14.54 -30.97
C HIS A 71 5.62 13.13 -30.40
N ILE A 72 5.05 12.93 -29.21
CA ILE A 72 4.89 11.61 -28.59
C ILE A 72 3.59 11.01 -29.12
N LEU A 73 3.70 9.83 -29.74
CA LEU A 73 2.57 9.08 -30.29
C LEU A 73 2.05 8.02 -29.31
N ALA A 74 2.95 7.44 -28.52
CA ALA A 74 2.63 6.48 -27.48
C ALA A 74 3.62 6.60 -26.31
N HIS A 75 3.16 6.23 -25.12
CA HIS A 75 3.90 6.41 -23.88
C HIS A 75 3.64 5.23 -22.93
N ALA A 76 4.66 4.87 -22.15
CA ALA A 76 4.53 4.14 -20.90
C ALA A 76 5.56 4.68 -19.90
N GLN A 77 5.26 4.59 -18.60
CA GLN A 77 6.21 4.93 -17.54
C GLN A 77 6.42 3.72 -16.63
N LEU A 78 7.67 3.35 -16.41
CA LEU A 78 8.07 2.40 -15.39
C LEU A 78 8.20 3.13 -14.05
N THR A 79 7.76 2.49 -12.97
CA THR A 79 7.86 3.06 -11.62
C THR A 79 8.29 1.96 -10.67
N TRP A 80 9.43 2.17 -10.04
CA TRP A 80 10.09 1.18 -9.18
C TRP A 80 9.70 1.36 -7.73
N ARG A 81 9.37 0.25 -7.07
CA ARG A 81 9.06 0.17 -5.64
C ARG A 81 9.61 -1.12 -5.06
N THR A 82 9.67 -1.18 -3.74
CA THR A 82 9.96 -2.41 -3.01
C THR A 82 8.70 -2.88 -2.31
N LEU A 83 8.32 -4.14 -2.54
CA LEU A 83 7.14 -4.81 -2.00
C LEU A 83 7.54 -5.71 -0.82
N HIS A 84 6.78 -5.69 0.26
CA HIS A 84 6.83 -6.71 1.30
C HIS A 84 6.09 -7.95 0.83
N TYR A 85 6.76 -9.10 0.89
CA TYR A 85 6.18 -10.40 0.59
C TYR A 85 6.60 -11.40 1.67
N GLY A 86 5.83 -11.44 2.76
CA GLY A 86 6.17 -12.21 3.95
C GLY A 86 7.44 -11.65 4.57
N ALA A 87 8.44 -12.51 4.79
CA ALA A 87 9.75 -12.08 5.28
C ALA A 87 10.64 -11.45 4.19
N ALA A 88 10.28 -11.57 2.91
CA ALA A 88 11.08 -11.09 1.80
C ALA A 88 10.69 -9.66 1.37
N LYS A 89 11.65 -8.98 0.72
CA LYS A 89 11.45 -7.69 0.06
C LYS A 89 11.72 -7.85 -1.43
N TRP A 90 10.75 -7.49 -2.26
CA TRP A 90 10.77 -7.76 -3.70
C TRP A 90 10.79 -6.48 -4.52
N PRO A 91 11.60 -6.40 -5.59
CA PRO A 91 11.49 -5.32 -6.55
C PRO A 91 10.18 -5.47 -7.33
N LEU A 92 9.30 -4.47 -7.19
CA LEU A 92 8.08 -4.28 -7.95
C LEU A 92 8.33 -3.21 -9.00
N CYS A 93 7.99 -3.52 -10.26
CA CYS A 93 7.89 -2.50 -11.30
C CYS A 93 6.42 -2.31 -11.67
N ARG A 94 5.97 -1.07 -11.67
CA ARG A 94 4.66 -0.70 -12.21
C ARG A 94 4.83 -0.07 -13.57
N VAL A 95 4.02 -0.52 -14.51
CA VAL A 95 3.81 0.16 -15.77
C VAL A 95 2.59 1.07 -15.57
N ASN A 96 2.82 2.38 -15.65
CA ASN A 96 1.80 3.40 -15.52
C ASN A 96 1.66 4.14 -16.84
N TRP A 97 0.48 4.74 -17.05
CA TRP A 97 0.24 5.65 -18.18
C TRP A 97 0.55 5.05 -19.56
N LEU A 98 0.29 3.75 -19.73
CA LEU A 98 0.35 3.12 -21.05
C LEU A 98 -0.79 3.65 -21.90
N GLY A 99 -0.47 4.36 -22.98
CA GLY A 99 -1.46 4.94 -23.86
C GLY A 99 -0.90 5.29 -25.23
N VAL A 100 -1.82 5.53 -26.16
CA VAL A 100 -1.56 5.96 -27.53
C VAL A 100 -2.43 7.19 -27.80
N LEU A 101 -1.95 8.11 -28.63
CA LEU A 101 -2.78 9.19 -29.14
C LEU A 101 -4.00 8.63 -29.88
N PRO A 102 -5.22 9.15 -29.66
CA PRO A 102 -6.44 8.62 -30.27
C PRO A 102 -6.39 8.52 -31.80
N GLU A 103 -5.66 9.41 -32.48
CA GLU A 103 -5.50 9.42 -33.93
C GLU A 103 -4.68 8.22 -34.47
N TYR A 104 -4.07 7.44 -33.57
CA TYR A 104 -3.16 6.34 -33.88
C TYR A 104 -3.50 5.01 -33.17
N ASP A 105 -4.64 4.90 -32.47
CA ASP A 105 -4.99 3.78 -31.59
C ASP A 105 -5.02 2.40 -32.32
N ASP A 106 -5.50 2.37 -33.57
CA ASP A 106 -5.61 1.14 -34.39
C ASP A 106 -4.32 0.72 -35.12
N ARG A 107 -3.17 1.34 -34.82
CA ARG A 107 -1.92 1.09 -35.55
C ARG A 107 -0.94 0.16 -34.83
N GLY A 108 -1.38 -0.49 -33.76
CA GLY A 108 -0.54 -1.42 -32.99
C GLY A 108 0.57 -0.75 -32.17
N LEU A 109 0.55 0.58 -32.02
CA LEU A 109 1.60 1.32 -31.32
C LEU A 109 1.67 0.98 -29.82
N ALA A 110 0.52 0.71 -29.20
CA ALA A 110 0.45 0.24 -27.81
C ALA A 110 1.23 -1.06 -27.62
N ASN A 111 1.09 -2.01 -28.57
CA ASN A 111 1.82 -3.26 -28.52
C ASN A 111 3.32 -3.05 -28.73
N ALA A 112 3.73 -2.16 -29.64
CA ALA A 112 5.15 -1.85 -29.83
C ALA A 112 5.81 -1.27 -28.57
N VAL A 113 5.13 -0.34 -27.88
CA VAL A 113 5.61 0.20 -26.58
C VAL A 113 5.64 -0.90 -25.52
N LEU A 114 4.62 -1.75 -25.47
CA LEU A 114 4.57 -2.84 -24.50
C LEU A 114 5.62 -3.93 -24.76
N ASP A 115 5.94 -4.23 -26.02
CA ASP A 115 7.00 -5.17 -26.40
C ASP A 115 8.37 -4.65 -25.91
N GLU A 116 8.61 -3.34 -26.03
CA GLU A 116 9.80 -2.69 -25.49
C GLU A 116 9.82 -2.72 -23.96
N VAL A 117 8.69 -2.39 -23.31
CA VAL A 117 8.54 -2.52 -21.84
C VAL A 117 8.93 -3.92 -21.38
N GLU A 118 8.38 -4.96 -22.00
CA GLU A 118 8.70 -6.33 -21.63
C GLU A 118 10.17 -6.68 -21.90
N THR A 119 10.75 -6.17 -22.99
CA THR A 119 12.16 -6.39 -23.32
C THR A 119 13.07 -5.79 -22.25
N GLN A 120 12.83 -4.55 -21.84
CA GLN A 120 13.58 -3.91 -20.76
C GLN A 120 13.38 -4.62 -19.42
N LEU A 121 12.15 -5.00 -19.08
CA LEU A 121 11.86 -5.67 -17.82
C LEU A 121 12.42 -7.10 -17.75
N ARG A 122 12.56 -7.81 -18.88
CA ARG A 122 13.30 -9.09 -18.94
C ARG A 122 14.78 -8.92 -18.63
N GLN A 123 15.39 -7.78 -18.97
CA GLN A 123 16.79 -7.49 -18.65
C GLN A 123 16.94 -7.11 -17.17
N LEU A 124 16.07 -6.23 -16.67
CA LEU A 124 16.11 -5.71 -15.29
C LEU A 124 15.64 -6.73 -14.24
N ARG A 125 14.79 -7.68 -14.64
CA ARG A 125 14.33 -8.83 -13.82
C ARG A 125 13.72 -8.43 -12.46
N PRO A 126 12.67 -7.56 -12.44
CA PRO A 126 11.87 -7.38 -11.23
C PRO A 126 11.26 -8.71 -10.77
N ALA A 127 10.79 -8.77 -9.54
CA ALA A 127 10.05 -9.94 -9.07
C ALA A 127 8.65 -9.99 -9.64
N ILE A 128 8.04 -8.82 -9.75
CA ILE A 128 6.65 -8.68 -10.15
C ILE A 128 6.48 -7.40 -10.95
N VAL A 129 5.66 -7.48 -12.00
CA VAL A 129 5.29 -6.36 -12.84
C VAL A 129 3.78 -6.17 -12.75
N GLU A 130 3.33 -4.94 -12.61
CA GLU A 130 1.91 -4.61 -12.56
C GLU A 130 1.57 -3.54 -13.60
N LEU A 131 0.44 -3.72 -14.30
CA LEU A 131 -0.11 -2.73 -15.23
C LEU A 131 -1.61 -2.54 -14.94
N GLY A 132 -2.07 -1.30 -14.79
CA GLY A 132 -3.49 -0.98 -14.82
C GLY A 132 -3.91 -0.49 -16.21
N CYS A 133 -4.96 -1.07 -16.80
CA CYS A 133 -5.49 -0.62 -18.08
C CYS A 133 -7.02 -0.66 -18.13
N LYS A 134 -7.64 0.38 -18.73
CA LYS A 134 -9.10 0.45 -18.96
C LYS A 134 -9.56 -0.35 -20.19
N HIS A 135 -8.71 -0.47 -21.21
CA HIS A 135 -9.01 -1.17 -22.45
C HIS A 135 -7.85 -2.13 -22.74
N SER A 136 -8.04 -3.42 -22.48
CA SER A 136 -6.88 -4.32 -22.38
C SER A 136 -6.66 -5.20 -23.62
N PRO A 137 -5.57 -4.97 -24.39
CA PRO A 137 -5.04 -5.99 -25.31
C PRO A 137 -4.37 -7.16 -24.56
N LEU A 138 -4.18 -7.06 -23.23
CA LEU A 138 -3.46 -8.06 -22.44
C LEU A 138 -4.25 -9.32 -22.12
N SER A 139 -5.58 -9.33 -22.26
CA SER A 139 -6.38 -10.50 -21.88
C SER A 139 -5.99 -11.78 -22.62
N ARG A 140 -5.32 -11.64 -23.77
CA ARG A 140 -4.79 -12.75 -24.59
C ARG A 140 -3.26 -12.79 -24.65
N ARG A 141 -2.57 -11.89 -23.95
CA ARG A 141 -1.11 -11.80 -24.01
C ARG A 141 -0.48 -12.80 -23.03
N PRO A 142 0.38 -13.73 -23.49
CA PRO A 142 0.95 -14.77 -22.64
C PRO A 142 1.67 -14.20 -21.42
N GLY A 143 1.56 -14.89 -20.28
CA GLY A 143 2.21 -14.51 -19.02
C GLY A 143 1.53 -13.40 -18.21
N TRP A 144 0.68 -12.56 -18.82
CA TRP A 144 -0.09 -11.55 -18.08
C TRP A 144 -1.39 -12.14 -17.54
N ALA A 145 -1.67 -11.92 -16.26
CA ALA A 145 -2.91 -12.36 -15.63
C ALA A 145 -3.70 -11.17 -15.09
N ALA A 146 -4.98 -11.10 -15.44
CA ALA A 146 -5.90 -10.11 -14.85
C ALA A 146 -6.09 -10.41 -13.36
N VAL A 147 -5.97 -9.41 -12.50
CA VAL A 147 -6.12 -9.51 -11.04
C VAL A 147 -7.00 -8.38 -10.52
N GLY A 148 -7.73 -8.66 -9.44
CA GLY A 148 -8.36 -7.62 -8.64
C GLY A 148 -7.34 -6.95 -7.72
N ARG A 149 -7.58 -5.69 -7.34
CA ARG A 149 -6.59 -4.91 -6.57
C ARG A 149 -7.13 -4.30 -5.29
N TYR A 150 -8.38 -3.85 -5.29
CA TYR A 150 -8.91 -3.10 -4.17
C TYR A 150 -9.95 -3.91 -3.42
N THR A 151 -9.69 -4.07 -2.13
CA THR A 151 -10.68 -4.60 -1.19
C THR A 151 -11.16 -3.44 -0.33
N PHE A 152 -12.47 -3.27 -0.27
CA PHE A 152 -13.09 -2.24 0.55
C PHE A 152 -14.46 -2.67 1.06
N SER A 153 -14.89 -2.05 2.16
CA SER A 153 -16.28 -2.05 2.59
C SER A 153 -16.85 -0.64 2.46
N GLN A 154 -18.15 -0.52 2.24
CA GLN A 154 -18.83 0.77 2.24
C GLN A 154 -20.17 0.70 2.96
N ALA A 155 -20.49 1.77 3.69
CA ALA A 155 -21.71 1.89 4.50
C ALA A 155 -22.12 3.36 4.65
N SER A 156 -23.34 3.60 5.13
CA SER A 156 -23.78 4.93 5.57
C SER A 156 -22.99 5.35 6.81
N PRO A 157 -22.37 6.55 6.85
CA PRO A 157 -21.70 7.05 8.04
C PRO A 157 -22.60 7.08 9.29
N ARG A 158 -23.90 7.35 9.10
CA ARG A 158 -24.88 7.41 10.20
C ARG A 158 -25.13 6.02 10.79
N ASP A 159 -25.26 5.01 9.94
CA ASP A 159 -25.53 3.64 10.37
C ASP A 159 -24.31 3.04 11.08
N VAL A 160 -23.10 3.35 10.57
CA VAL A 160 -21.84 2.98 11.23
C VAL A 160 -21.73 3.62 12.62
N LEU A 161 -22.06 4.91 12.76
CA LEU A 161 -22.05 5.58 14.07
C LEU A 161 -23.09 4.98 15.02
N ALA A 162 -24.30 4.69 14.54
CA ALA A 162 -25.33 4.05 15.36
C ALA A 162 -24.84 2.68 15.87
N HIS A 163 -24.28 1.85 14.99
CA HIS A 163 -23.71 0.55 15.35
C HIS A 163 -22.59 0.65 16.39
N LEU A 164 -21.65 1.58 16.21
CA LEU A 164 -20.55 1.80 17.14
C LEU A 164 -21.04 2.27 18.53
N VAL A 165 -22.07 3.12 18.59
CA VAL A 165 -22.67 3.57 19.85
C VAL A 165 -23.38 2.41 20.55
N GLU A 166 -24.10 1.57 19.81
CA GLU A 166 -24.76 0.39 20.35
C GLU A 166 -23.75 -0.62 20.93
N GLN A 167 -22.66 -0.91 20.21
CA GLN A 167 -21.57 -1.75 20.69
C GLN A 167 -20.95 -1.21 21.97
N GLN A 168 -20.65 0.09 22.04
CA GLN A 168 -20.11 0.74 23.25
C GLN A 168 -21.07 0.61 24.44
N CYS A 169 -22.38 0.83 24.24
CA CYS A 169 -23.38 0.68 25.28
C CYS A 169 -23.49 -0.77 25.80
N GLN A 170 -23.37 -1.76 24.91
CA GLN A 170 -23.39 -3.17 25.29
C GLN A 170 -22.14 -3.56 26.10
N GLU A 171 -20.97 -3.11 25.66
CA GLU A 171 -19.71 -3.32 26.39
C GLU A 171 -19.75 -2.71 27.79
N GLU A 172 -20.26 -1.48 27.93
CA GLU A 172 -20.38 -0.81 29.23
C GLU A 172 -21.34 -1.54 30.18
N ARG A 173 -22.44 -2.09 29.66
CA ARG A 173 -23.38 -2.90 30.44
C ARG A 173 -22.75 -4.21 30.93
N LEU A 174 -21.95 -4.86 30.10
CA LEU A 174 -21.23 -6.09 30.44
C LEU A 174 -20.05 -5.82 31.39
N ALA A 175 -19.40 -4.66 31.26
CA ALA A 175 -18.26 -4.24 32.06
C ALA A 175 -18.63 -3.64 33.42
N ALA A 176 -19.91 -3.69 33.83
CA ALA A 176 -20.41 -3.24 35.13
C ALA A 176 -19.95 -4.12 36.32
N THR A 177 -18.73 -4.66 36.28
CA THR A 177 -18.01 -5.21 37.43
C THR A 177 -17.08 -4.14 38.04
N PRO A 178 -16.88 -4.08 39.37
CA PRO A 178 -16.16 -2.97 40.01
C PRO A 178 -14.66 -2.85 39.67
N PHE A 179 -14.09 -3.82 38.93
CA PHE A 179 -12.65 -3.93 38.68
C PHE A 179 -12.25 -3.91 37.20
N GLY A 180 -13.19 -3.69 36.26
CA GLY A 180 -12.99 -3.94 34.83
C GLY A 180 -12.80 -2.72 33.91
N ARG A 181 -12.54 -1.50 34.42
CA ARG A 181 -12.36 -0.34 33.53
C ARG A 181 -10.94 -0.31 32.95
N SER A 182 -10.82 -0.30 31.61
CA SER A 182 -9.55 -0.06 30.93
C SER A 182 -8.91 1.24 31.43
N LYS A 183 -7.61 1.18 31.76
CA LYS A 183 -6.82 2.26 32.36
C LYS A 183 -6.38 3.32 31.34
N THR A 184 -6.64 3.13 30.05
CA THR A 184 -6.13 4.02 29.00
C THR A 184 -7.27 4.62 28.19
N GLN A 185 -7.20 5.94 27.99
CA GLN A 185 -8.17 6.71 27.20
C GLN A 185 -7.58 6.92 25.81
N ILE A 186 -8.34 6.58 24.77
CA ILE A 186 -7.94 6.80 23.38
C ILE A 186 -8.71 8.01 22.87
N ASP A 187 -8.00 9.08 22.54
CA ASP A 187 -8.54 10.29 21.93
C ASP A 187 -8.14 10.36 20.46
N THR A 188 -8.95 11.00 19.61
CA THR A 188 -8.62 11.23 18.19
C THR A 188 -8.44 12.71 17.89
N ARG A 189 -7.48 13.02 16.99
CA ARG A 189 -7.24 14.39 16.53
C ARG A 189 -6.63 14.42 15.13
N ILE A 190 -6.52 15.62 14.58
CA ILE A 190 -5.75 15.88 13.37
C ILE A 190 -4.25 15.67 13.65
N TRP A 191 -3.58 14.98 12.72
CA TRP A 191 -2.14 14.77 12.72
C TRP A 191 -1.36 16.08 12.55
N ARG A 192 -0.19 16.19 13.19
CA ARG A 192 0.71 17.34 13.09
C ARG A 192 2.00 16.93 12.39
N ARG A 193 2.52 17.79 11.51
CA ARG A 193 3.65 17.44 10.61
C ARG A 193 4.91 16.91 11.30
N TYR A 194 5.21 17.41 12.50
CA TYR A 194 6.39 16.97 13.26
C TYR A 194 6.24 15.54 13.84
N GLU A 195 5.04 14.95 13.78
CA GLU A 195 4.72 13.60 14.25
C GLU A 195 4.87 12.54 13.14
N LEU A 196 5.51 12.89 12.01
CA LEU A 196 5.80 11.95 10.93
C LEU A 196 6.52 10.67 11.41
N PRO A 197 7.51 10.73 12.32
CA PRO A 197 8.20 9.53 12.80
C PRO A 197 7.24 8.46 13.37
N GLU A 198 6.16 8.86 14.04
CA GLU A 198 5.18 7.93 14.61
C GLU A 198 4.34 7.22 13.53
N LEU A 199 3.91 7.94 12.49
CA LEU A 199 3.22 7.33 11.35
C LEU A 199 4.12 6.31 10.64
N MET A 200 5.40 6.67 10.45
CA MET A 200 6.40 5.79 9.86
C MET A 200 6.63 4.53 10.69
N ARG A 201 6.66 4.66 12.03
CA ARG A 201 6.79 3.54 12.97
C ARG A 201 5.60 2.59 12.84
N ILE A 202 4.38 3.09 13.02
CA ILE A 202 3.13 2.31 12.95
C ILE A 202 3.03 1.61 11.59
N TYR A 203 3.29 2.32 10.49
CA TYR A 203 3.27 1.73 9.16
C TYR A 203 4.26 0.57 9.02
N ARG A 204 5.51 0.77 9.46
CA ARG A 204 6.58 -0.23 9.33
C ARG A 204 6.24 -1.50 10.11
N GLU A 205 5.79 -1.36 11.36
CA GLU A 205 5.39 -2.48 12.21
C GLU A 205 4.21 -3.25 11.62
N ASN A 206 3.25 -2.54 11.01
CA ASN A 206 2.13 -3.17 10.31
C ASN A 206 2.52 -3.73 8.92
N ALA A 207 3.64 -3.31 8.34
CA ALA A 207 4.08 -3.74 7.01
C ALA A 207 4.99 -4.97 7.03
N GLU A 208 5.76 -5.13 8.09
CA GLU A 208 6.67 -6.26 8.25
C GLU A 208 5.90 -7.60 8.33
N GLY A 209 6.40 -8.62 7.63
CA GLY A 209 5.75 -9.94 7.60
C GLY A 209 4.46 -10.02 6.77
N THR A 210 3.96 -8.92 6.22
CA THR A 210 2.75 -8.90 5.39
C THR A 210 3.04 -9.11 3.90
N TYR A 211 1.99 -9.32 3.11
CA TYR A 211 2.07 -9.46 1.66
C TYR A 211 1.40 -8.26 0.99
N GLY A 212 2.11 -7.58 0.09
CA GLY A 212 1.55 -6.56 -0.80
C GLY A 212 1.87 -5.11 -0.42
N ARG A 213 2.33 -4.83 0.80
CA ARG A 213 2.63 -3.45 1.23
C ARG A 213 3.94 -2.93 0.65
N LEU A 214 4.03 -1.63 0.38
CA LEU A 214 5.24 -1.02 -0.13
C LEU A 214 6.20 -0.65 1.01
N GLN A 215 7.50 -0.82 0.80
CA GLN A 215 8.50 -0.21 1.67
C GLN A 215 8.53 1.30 1.41
N ARG A 216 8.26 2.09 2.44
CA ARG A 216 8.33 3.55 2.39
C ARG A 216 9.58 4.06 3.10
N THR A 217 10.47 4.73 2.36
CA THR A 217 11.59 5.49 2.94
C THR A 217 11.09 6.81 3.51
N GLU A 218 11.89 7.48 4.34
CA GLU A 218 11.54 8.81 4.85
C GLU A 218 11.33 9.82 3.71
N THR A 219 12.19 9.81 2.70
CA THR A 219 12.04 10.66 1.50
C THR A 219 10.73 10.40 0.77
N TYR A 220 10.33 9.13 0.66
CA TYR A 220 9.06 8.76 0.05
C TYR A 220 7.86 9.21 0.90
N TRP A 221 7.94 9.11 2.23
CA TRP A 221 6.92 9.66 3.13
C TRP A 221 6.76 11.17 2.97
N GLN A 222 7.87 11.90 2.92
CA GLN A 222 7.86 13.35 2.70
C GLN A 222 7.22 13.71 1.36
N TRP A 223 7.55 12.98 0.29
CA TRP A 223 6.91 13.12 -1.02
C TRP A 223 5.40 12.81 -0.99
N LEU A 224 5.01 11.70 -0.35
CA LEU A 224 3.62 11.26 -0.22
C LEU A 224 2.73 12.29 0.49
N LEU A 225 3.31 13.00 1.46
CA LEU A 225 2.65 14.10 2.16
C LEU A 225 2.66 15.41 1.36
N ALA A 226 3.75 15.70 0.66
CA ALA A 226 3.91 16.91 -0.14
C ALA A 226 2.97 16.95 -1.35
N ARG A 227 2.67 15.79 -1.94
CA ARG A 227 1.73 15.70 -3.08
C ARG A 227 0.27 15.93 -2.74
N GLN A 228 -0.10 16.04 -1.46
CA GLN A 228 -1.46 16.37 -1.00
C GLN A 228 -2.60 15.49 -1.56
N ALA A 229 -2.31 14.22 -1.89
CA ALA A 229 -3.31 13.24 -2.33
C ALA A 229 -4.16 12.69 -1.15
N TYR A 230 -4.58 13.57 -0.24
CA TYR A 230 -5.41 13.31 0.94
C TYR A 230 -6.07 14.62 1.37
N ASP A 231 -7.21 14.54 2.05
CA ASP A 231 -7.89 15.71 2.61
C ASP A 231 -7.53 15.88 4.08
N GLN A 232 -7.42 14.76 4.81
CA GLN A 232 -7.14 14.76 6.23
C GLN A 232 -6.41 13.50 6.67
N ILE A 233 -5.48 13.68 7.61
CA ILE A 233 -4.88 12.58 8.37
C ILE A 233 -5.33 12.72 9.82
N TYR A 234 -5.94 11.67 10.36
CA TYR A 234 -6.32 11.55 11.76
C TYR A 234 -5.35 10.62 12.49
N VAL A 235 -5.11 10.90 13.77
CA VAL A 235 -4.35 10.05 14.67
C VAL A 235 -5.17 9.72 15.91
N ALA A 236 -5.00 8.50 16.41
CA ALA A 236 -5.48 8.09 17.71
C ALA A 236 -4.31 8.10 18.69
N VAL A 237 -4.52 8.72 19.84
CA VAL A 237 -3.51 8.96 20.85
C VAL A 237 -3.94 8.27 22.13
N GLU A 238 -3.05 7.47 22.68
CA GLU A 238 -3.21 6.92 24.02
C GLU A 238 -2.81 7.96 25.06
N ARG A 239 -3.73 8.22 26.00
CA ARG A 239 -3.47 9.03 27.19
C ARG A 239 -3.53 8.16 28.44
N PRO A 240 -2.50 8.24 29.32
CA PRO A 240 -2.59 7.67 30.66
C PRO A 240 -3.70 8.37 31.44
N ARG A 241 -4.64 7.58 31.98
CA ARG A 241 -5.76 8.11 32.75
C ARG A 241 -5.23 8.63 34.10
N GLY A 242 -4.99 9.94 34.16
CA GLY A 242 -4.36 10.66 35.26
C GLY A 242 -3.77 12.02 34.85
N ALA A 243 -3.54 12.24 33.55
CA ALA A 243 -3.04 13.51 33.00
C ALA A 243 -4.14 14.51 32.57
N ALA A 244 -5.41 14.25 32.89
CA ALA A 244 -6.51 15.17 32.56
C ALA A 244 -6.65 16.27 33.63
N ALA A 245 -6.07 17.42 33.29
CA ALA A 245 -6.49 18.79 33.64
C ALA A 245 -6.50 19.20 35.13
N GLY A 246 -5.48 19.97 35.51
CA GLY A 246 -5.68 21.19 36.31
C GLY A 246 -6.52 22.19 35.52
N GLY A 247 -7.80 21.88 35.37
CA GLY A 247 -8.84 22.78 34.88
C GLY A 247 -9.38 23.54 36.07
N VAL A 248 -9.17 24.85 36.06
CA VAL A 248 -9.72 25.84 36.99
C VAL A 248 -11.20 25.52 37.25
N CYS A 249 -11.51 25.06 38.46
CA CYS A 249 -12.87 25.17 38.97
C CYS A 249 -13.16 26.66 39.16
N ASP A 250 -14.15 27.12 38.40
CA ASP A 250 -14.93 28.32 38.67
C ASP A 250 -15.50 28.23 40.09
N GLU A 251 -14.77 28.77 41.06
CA GLU A 251 -15.26 28.99 42.43
C GLU A 251 -14.76 30.37 42.91
N LEU A 252 -15.19 31.42 42.22
CA LEU A 252 -15.05 32.80 42.69
C LEU A 252 -16.36 33.58 42.50
N LEU A 253 -17.41 33.12 43.18
CA LEU A 253 -18.53 33.97 43.61
C LEU A 253 -19.00 33.57 45.02
N ALA A 254 -18.14 33.75 46.02
CA ALA A 254 -18.56 34.00 47.40
C ALA A 254 -17.39 34.54 48.26
N GLY A 255 -17.53 35.77 48.76
CA GLY A 255 -17.01 36.14 50.08
C GLY A 255 -15.61 36.77 50.18
N GLY A 256 -15.55 38.10 50.04
CA GLY A 256 -15.17 38.99 51.15
C GLY A 256 -13.72 39.06 51.68
N ARG A 257 -13.09 40.20 51.36
CA ARG A 257 -12.29 41.11 52.23
C ARG A 257 -10.80 40.83 52.55
N PHE A 258 -10.08 41.97 52.56
CA PHE A 258 -8.71 42.29 53.05
C PHE A 258 -7.56 41.84 52.16
N GLY A 259 -6.54 42.64 51.80
CA GLY A 259 -6.18 44.03 52.06
C GLY A 259 -4.76 44.32 51.51
N ALA A 260 -4.57 45.52 50.93
CA ALA A 260 -3.35 46.35 50.81
C ALA A 260 -1.94 45.80 50.41
N ALA A 261 -1.36 46.52 49.43
CA ALA A 261 0.07 46.90 49.24
C ALA A 261 1.13 45.81 48.98
N GLY A 262 2.12 45.96 48.10
CA GLY A 262 2.58 47.08 47.28
C GLY A 262 3.73 46.67 46.32
N ASP A 263 4.06 47.59 45.40
CA ASP A 263 5.38 47.99 44.86
C ASP A 263 6.60 47.10 45.21
N GLY A 264 7.53 46.69 44.33
CA GLY A 264 7.83 47.03 42.95
C GLY A 264 9.16 46.39 42.52
N SER A 265 9.62 46.78 41.33
CA SER A 265 11.03 46.85 40.90
C SER A 265 11.83 45.56 40.62
N ARG A 266 12.04 45.34 39.30
CA ARG A 266 13.31 44.95 38.63
C ARG A 266 14.55 45.62 39.28
N PRO A 267 15.82 45.12 39.15
CA PRO A 267 16.49 44.81 37.87
C PRO A 267 17.47 43.60 37.89
N SER A 268 17.74 42.94 36.76
CA SER A 268 18.85 43.20 35.84
C SER A 268 20.19 43.53 36.51
N SER A 269 21.19 42.67 36.36
CA SER A 269 22.25 42.88 35.37
C SER A 269 23.44 41.95 35.58
N ALA A 270 24.07 41.63 34.45
CA ALA A 270 25.52 41.61 34.28
C ALA A 270 26.32 40.46 34.92
N ARG A 271 27.43 39.99 34.36
CA ARG A 271 28.16 40.09 33.07
C ARG A 271 29.49 39.37 33.38
N LYS A 272 30.21 39.00 32.31
CA LYS A 272 31.66 38.71 32.27
C LYS A 272 32.08 37.34 32.79
N ARG A 273 33.09 36.68 32.22
CA ARG A 273 33.85 36.75 30.96
C ARG A 273 34.99 35.75 31.21
N THR A 274 35.37 35.00 30.18
CA THR A 274 36.76 34.53 29.90
C THR A 274 37.37 33.55 30.92
N THR A 275 38.20 32.56 30.58
CA THR A 275 39.31 32.50 29.63
C THR A 275 39.65 31.05 29.26
N ASN A 276 40.19 30.91 28.06
CA ASN A 276 40.99 29.83 27.47
C ASN A 276 41.90 29.01 28.41
N GLY A 277 42.22 27.77 27.98
CA GLY A 277 43.57 27.24 28.18
C GLY A 277 43.77 25.72 28.09
N ARG A 278 44.02 25.23 26.87
CA ARG A 278 44.89 24.10 26.47
C ARG A 278 45.32 23.05 27.52
N GLY A 279 45.23 21.77 27.13
CA GLY A 279 46.38 20.86 27.29
C GLY A 279 46.12 19.36 27.45
N LYS A 280 46.36 18.64 26.34
CA LYS A 280 47.00 17.31 26.23
C LYS A 280 46.25 16.03 26.66
N ALA A 281 46.19 15.14 25.67
CA ALA A 281 45.95 13.70 25.75
C ALA A 281 47.04 12.96 26.53
N ASN A 282 46.70 11.85 27.21
CA ASN A 282 46.96 10.51 26.68
C ASN A 282 46.41 9.37 27.56
N ALA A 283 46.15 8.25 26.88
CA ALA A 283 46.31 6.85 27.31
C ALA A 283 45.28 6.18 28.24
N ASN A 284 44.50 5.31 27.60
CA ASN A 284 43.90 4.04 28.04
C ASN A 284 44.45 3.40 29.33
N GLY A 285 43.54 2.91 30.19
CA GLY A 285 43.85 1.85 31.14
C GLY A 285 42.81 1.68 32.26
N HIS A 286 41.98 0.64 32.13
CA HIS A 286 41.33 -0.11 33.21
C HIS A 286 40.14 0.47 34.01
N ALA A 287 38.96 -0.04 33.63
CA ALA A 287 38.20 -1.05 34.37
C ALA A 287 37.83 -0.78 35.85
N ASN A 288 36.51 -0.69 36.07
CA ASN A 288 35.77 -1.13 37.26
C ASN A 288 36.26 -0.68 38.64
N ARG A 289 35.75 0.47 39.08
CA ARG A 289 35.26 0.71 40.45
C ARG A 289 34.77 2.14 40.55
N ILE A 290 33.48 2.37 40.36
CA ILE A 290 32.55 3.12 41.25
C ILE A 290 31.15 2.71 40.78
N ALA A 291 30.75 1.47 41.09
CA ALA A 291 29.38 1.00 40.95
C ALA A 291 28.84 0.90 42.38
N GLY A 292 28.17 1.96 42.81
CA GLY A 292 27.66 2.16 44.16
C GLY A 292 27.70 3.65 44.45
N GLU A 293 26.55 4.23 44.78
CA GLU A 293 26.30 5.66 45.06
C GLU A 293 25.95 6.56 43.87
N PHE A 294 24.87 6.24 43.14
CA PHE A 294 23.92 7.25 42.64
C PHE A 294 22.51 6.64 42.54
N ALA A 295 22.04 6.08 43.66
CA ALA A 295 20.62 5.75 43.86
C ALA A 295 19.99 6.91 44.65
N ASN A 296 19.65 7.98 43.94
CA ASN A 296 18.67 9.01 44.32
C ASN A 296 18.69 10.09 43.22
N ARG A 297 18.05 9.76 42.10
CA ARG A 297 17.41 10.78 41.26
C ARG A 297 15.93 10.55 41.43
N ASP A 298 15.31 11.38 42.26
CA ASP A 298 13.88 11.62 42.21
C ASP A 298 13.51 11.84 40.75
N GLU A 299 12.63 10.95 40.29
CA GLU A 299 12.05 10.91 38.96
C GLU A 299 11.34 12.24 38.73
N PHE A 300 11.94 13.06 37.87
CA PHE A 300 11.18 14.06 37.13
C PHE A 300 10.34 13.26 36.12
N GLU A 301 9.19 12.73 36.54
CA GLU A 301 8.15 12.26 35.63
C GLU A 301 7.73 13.49 34.79
N GLY A 302 8.37 13.65 33.63
CA GLY A 302 7.85 14.51 32.58
C GLY A 302 6.43 14.08 32.24
N PRO A 303 5.56 14.98 31.73
CA PRO A 303 4.21 14.62 31.37
C PRO A 303 4.28 13.41 30.43
N ALA A 304 3.66 12.30 30.84
CA ALA A 304 3.68 11.06 30.08
C ALA A 304 3.34 11.35 28.63
N GLU A 305 4.31 11.10 27.73
CA GLU A 305 4.23 11.54 26.35
C GLU A 305 3.00 10.92 25.68
N GLU A 306 2.17 11.76 25.07
CA GLU A 306 1.03 11.35 24.24
C GLU A 306 1.54 10.43 23.12
N ARG A 307 1.28 9.13 23.21
CA ARG A 307 1.72 8.16 22.21
C ARG A 307 0.67 8.01 21.12
N ILE A 308 1.07 8.18 19.86
CA ILE A 308 0.21 7.83 18.72
C ILE A 308 0.22 6.32 18.55
N VAL A 309 -0.97 5.72 18.57
CA VAL A 309 -1.17 4.26 18.49
C VAL A 309 -1.90 3.83 17.22
N ALA A 310 -2.50 4.77 16.49
CA ALA A 310 -3.11 4.52 15.19
C ALA A 310 -3.19 5.79 14.34
N TYR A 311 -3.33 5.64 13.03
CA TYR A 311 -3.65 6.74 12.12
C TYR A 311 -4.57 6.28 10.99
N ALA A 312 -5.29 7.25 10.40
CA ALA A 312 -6.12 7.05 9.22
C ALA A 312 -5.91 8.21 8.23
N VAL A 313 -5.84 7.87 6.95
CA VAL A 313 -5.74 8.82 5.83
C VAL A 313 -7.05 8.83 5.07
N VAL A 314 -7.61 10.02 4.86
CA VAL A 314 -8.94 10.19 4.27
C VAL A 314 -8.88 11.03 2.99
N ARG A 315 -9.63 10.61 1.97
CA ARG A 315 -9.86 11.32 0.71
C ARG A 315 -11.31 11.16 0.23
N ASN A 316 -12.06 12.24 0.05
CA ASN A 316 -13.45 12.26 -0.43
C ASN A 316 -14.36 11.22 0.26
N SER A 317 -14.33 11.13 1.59
CA SER A 317 -15.03 10.09 2.42
C SER A 317 -14.49 8.64 2.32
N ASN A 318 -13.36 8.43 1.67
CA ASN A 318 -12.69 7.13 1.63
C ASN A 318 -11.56 7.12 2.66
N LEU A 319 -11.58 6.20 3.61
CA LEU A 319 -10.39 5.83 4.39
C LEU A 319 -9.51 4.97 3.49
N VAL A 320 -8.48 5.60 2.92
CA VAL A 320 -7.60 4.99 1.90
C VAL A 320 -6.41 4.28 2.52
N GLU A 321 -6.16 4.53 3.80
CA GLU A 321 -5.19 3.86 4.65
C GLU A 321 -5.61 3.99 6.12
N LEU A 322 -5.57 2.90 6.87
CA LEU A 322 -5.72 2.90 8.32
C LEU A 322 -4.77 1.87 8.91
N MET A 323 -3.95 2.29 9.87
CA MET A 323 -3.01 1.41 10.58
C MET A 323 -3.09 1.66 12.08
N PHE A 324 -2.85 0.61 12.86
CA PHE A 324 -2.86 0.67 14.33
C PHE A 324 -1.85 -0.30 14.92
N ASP A 325 -1.31 0.02 16.10
CA ASP A 325 -0.44 -0.87 16.86
C ASP A 325 -1.24 -2.13 17.29
N PRO A 326 -0.64 -3.33 17.28
CA PRO A 326 -1.31 -4.54 17.77
C PRO A 326 -1.85 -4.36 19.20
N GLY A 327 -3.10 -4.77 19.45
CA GLY A 327 -3.78 -4.57 20.74
C GLY A 327 -4.50 -3.22 20.89
N TYR A 328 -4.47 -2.36 19.86
CA TYR A 328 -5.21 -1.09 19.81
C TYR A 328 -6.34 -1.12 18.78
N GLU A 329 -7.06 -2.24 18.64
CA GLU A 329 -8.16 -2.40 17.69
C GLU A 329 -9.27 -1.34 17.91
N LYS A 330 -9.49 -0.95 19.17
CA LYS A 330 -10.43 0.13 19.53
C LYS A 330 -10.00 1.50 18.99
N ALA A 331 -8.70 1.74 18.79
CA ALA A 331 -8.21 2.97 18.18
C ALA A 331 -8.64 3.07 16.71
N ALA A 332 -8.64 1.96 15.98
CA ALA A 332 -9.13 1.90 14.61
C ALA A 332 -10.62 2.26 14.54
N GLN A 333 -11.44 1.71 15.45
CA GLN A 333 -12.87 2.05 15.54
C GLN A 333 -13.08 3.54 15.85
N LYS A 334 -12.30 4.13 16.76
CA LYS A 334 -12.36 5.56 17.06
C LYS A 334 -11.98 6.45 15.87
N LEU A 335 -11.04 6.01 15.04
CA LEU A 335 -10.70 6.71 13.80
C LEU A 335 -11.82 6.60 12.75
N VAL A 336 -12.47 5.45 12.63
CA VAL A 336 -13.67 5.28 11.80
C VAL A 336 -14.80 6.18 12.31
N GLU A 337 -15.05 6.21 13.62
CA GLU A 337 -16.04 7.11 14.25
C GLU A 337 -15.77 8.57 13.89
N ARG A 338 -14.51 9.01 14.00
CA ARG A 338 -14.10 10.37 13.63
C ARG A 338 -14.35 10.64 12.14
N ALA A 339 -13.96 9.72 11.27
CA ALA A 339 -14.18 9.88 9.84
C ALA A 339 -15.66 9.91 9.46
N CYS A 340 -16.53 9.14 10.14
CA CYS A 340 -17.97 9.21 9.94
C CYS A 340 -18.55 10.58 10.31
N ARG A 341 -18.14 11.15 11.45
CA ARG A 341 -18.58 12.49 11.88
C ARG A 341 -18.20 13.53 10.83
N ASP A 342 -16.95 13.53 10.40
CA ASP A 342 -16.45 14.48 9.39
C ASP A 342 -17.09 14.23 8.00
N ALA A 343 -17.45 12.99 7.67
CA ALA A 343 -18.22 12.69 6.45
C ALA A 343 -19.63 13.29 6.51
N ILE A 344 -20.33 13.17 7.65
CA ILE A 344 -21.66 13.76 7.85
C ILE A 344 -21.59 15.29 7.79
N GLU A 345 -20.59 15.90 8.42
CA GLU A 345 -20.38 17.35 8.38
C GLU A 345 -20.14 17.87 6.94
N ARG A 346 -19.54 17.04 6.08
CA ARG A 346 -19.30 17.33 4.65
C ARG A 346 -20.42 16.85 3.72
N ASP A 347 -21.55 16.44 4.28
CA ASP A 347 -22.71 15.91 3.54
C ASP A 347 -22.38 14.69 2.64
N HIS A 348 -21.43 13.87 3.09
CA HIS A 348 -21.14 12.60 2.44
C HIS A 348 -22.04 11.50 3.00
N HIS A 349 -22.73 10.79 2.11
CA HIS A 349 -23.68 9.74 2.48
C HIS A 349 -23.07 8.33 2.48
N VAL A 350 -21.85 8.15 1.99
CA VAL A 350 -21.18 6.85 1.91
C VAL A 350 -19.77 6.99 2.46
N LEU A 351 -19.45 6.20 3.48
CA LEU A 351 -18.08 5.98 3.93
C LEU A 351 -17.55 4.74 3.24
N ARG A 352 -16.34 4.82 2.67
CA ARG A 352 -15.61 3.65 2.17
C ARG A 352 -14.37 3.42 3.01
N VAL A 353 -14.12 2.17 3.40
CA VAL A 353 -12.92 1.77 4.15
C VAL A 353 -12.14 0.76 3.32
N HIS A 354 -10.93 1.13 2.92
CA HIS A 354 -9.98 0.25 2.25
C HIS A 354 -9.15 -0.53 3.27
N GLY A 355 -8.95 -1.82 3.02
CA GLY A 355 -8.17 -2.69 3.91
C GLY A 355 -7.97 -4.08 3.31
N PRO A 356 -7.03 -4.88 3.85
CA PRO A 356 -6.89 -6.29 3.46
C PRO A 356 -8.19 -7.06 3.73
N GLU A 357 -8.43 -8.17 3.05
CA GLU A 357 -9.69 -8.95 3.15
C GLU A 357 -10.00 -9.43 4.55
N ASN A 358 -8.98 -9.75 5.33
CA ASN A 358 -9.10 -10.14 6.72
C ASN A 358 -9.15 -8.95 7.70
N SER A 359 -9.31 -7.72 7.23
CA SER A 359 -9.39 -6.55 8.10
C SER A 359 -10.60 -6.64 9.04
N PRO A 360 -10.44 -6.39 10.35
CA PRO A 360 -11.55 -6.37 11.31
C PRO A 360 -12.54 -5.22 11.06
N LEU A 361 -12.19 -4.27 10.19
CA LEU A 361 -13.08 -3.15 9.83
C LEU A 361 -14.15 -3.53 8.81
N HIS A 362 -13.94 -4.58 8.01
CA HIS A 362 -14.94 -4.99 7.02
C HIS A 362 -16.21 -5.54 7.68
N PRO A 363 -16.12 -6.47 8.67
CA PRO A 363 -17.31 -6.92 9.40
C PRO A 363 -18.05 -5.76 10.07
N LEU A 364 -17.33 -4.81 10.68
CA LEU A 364 -17.92 -3.63 11.32
C LEU A 364 -18.80 -2.83 10.36
N LEU A 365 -18.37 -2.60 9.12
CA LEU A 365 -19.16 -1.89 8.13
C LEU A 365 -20.35 -2.72 7.63
N VAL A 366 -20.17 -4.03 7.46
CA VAL A 366 -21.24 -4.93 7.00
C VAL A 366 -22.34 -5.07 8.05
N GLU A 367 -21.98 -5.23 9.32
CA GLU A 367 -22.91 -5.28 10.45
C GLU A 367 -23.72 -4.00 10.60
N ALA A 368 -23.11 -2.84 10.28
CA ALA A 368 -23.79 -1.56 10.20
C ALA A 368 -24.68 -1.38 8.95
N GLY A 369 -25.01 -2.46 8.23
CA GLY A 369 -25.86 -2.43 7.03
C GLY A 369 -25.12 -2.12 5.73
N GLY A 370 -23.79 -2.17 5.73
CA GLY A 370 -22.94 -1.93 4.58
C GLY A 370 -22.76 -3.12 3.63
N THR A 371 -21.86 -2.95 2.67
CA THR A 371 -21.50 -3.97 1.68
C THR A 371 -19.99 -4.14 1.60
N PHE A 372 -19.55 -5.39 1.47
CA PHE A 372 -18.14 -5.75 1.29
C PHE A 372 -17.84 -6.04 -0.19
N HIS A 373 -16.74 -5.51 -0.69
CA HIS A 373 -16.31 -5.58 -2.09
C HIS A 373 -14.88 -6.13 -2.14
N PRO A 374 -14.70 -7.45 -2.33
CA PRO A 374 -13.39 -8.07 -2.43
C PRO A 374 -12.80 -7.94 -3.84
N ARG A 375 -11.50 -7.60 -3.93
CA ARG A 375 -10.70 -7.65 -5.16
C ARG A 375 -11.34 -6.94 -6.37
N GLU A 376 -11.93 -5.78 -6.14
CA GLU A 376 -12.56 -4.99 -7.19
C GLU A 376 -11.54 -4.31 -8.12
N ALA A 377 -12.02 -4.03 -9.33
CA ALA A 377 -11.30 -3.22 -10.32
C ALA A 377 -11.36 -1.74 -9.94
N MET A 378 -10.25 -1.00 -10.11
CA MET A 378 -10.22 0.43 -9.76
C MET A 378 -10.79 1.27 -10.87
N ARG A 379 -11.90 2.00 -10.64
CA ARG A 379 -12.45 2.96 -11.62
C ARG A 379 -12.63 2.33 -13.01
N GLY A 380 -13.04 1.06 -13.07
CA GLY A 380 -13.21 0.28 -14.30
C GLY A 380 -11.92 -0.19 -14.99
N ALA A 381 -10.74 0.04 -14.41
CA ALA A 381 -9.47 -0.46 -14.92
C ALA A 381 -9.17 -1.85 -14.35
N THR A 382 -8.91 -2.80 -15.24
CA THR A 382 -8.42 -4.13 -14.87
C THR A 382 -6.92 -4.04 -14.61
N MET A 383 -6.51 -4.56 -13.46
CA MET A 383 -5.09 -4.70 -13.16
C MET A 383 -4.59 -6.02 -13.73
N PHE A 384 -3.37 -6.00 -14.23
CA PHE A 384 -2.67 -7.17 -14.73
C PHE A 384 -1.35 -7.33 -13.99
N VAL A 385 -0.98 -8.57 -13.73
CA VAL A 385 0.30 -8.95 -13.13
C VAL A 385 1.08 -9.83 -14.11
N TRP A 386 2.40 -9.67 -14.13
CA TRP A 386 3.32 -10.49 -14.89
C TRP A 386 4.58 -10.83 -14.08
N LEU A 387 5.06 -12.05 -14.25
CA LEU A 387 6.28 -12.57 -13.64
C LEU A 387 7.33 -12.79 -14.74
N PRO A 388 8.30 -11.87 -14.91
CA PRO A 388 9.20 -11.89 -16.07
C PRO A 388 10.21 -13.05 -16.06
N ASP A 389 10.48 -13.64 -14.88
CA ASP A 389 11.43 -14.73 -14.69
C ASP A 389 10.87 -15.71 -13.64
N VAL A 390 10.04 -16.65 -14.09
CA VAL A 390 9.36 -17.64 -13.22
C VAL A 390 10.34 -18.50 -12.43
N PRO A 391 11.43 -19.07 -13.01
CA PRO A 391 12.42 -19.82 -12.23
C PRO A 391 13.04 -18.99 -11.10
N ARG A 392 13.38 -17.72 -11.37
CA ARG A 392 13.91 -16.83 -10.34
C ARG A 392 12.85 -16.44 -9.31
N HIS A 393 11.59 -16.28 -9.73
CA HIS A 393 10.47 -16.06 -8.82
C HIS A 393 10.31 -17.24 -7.86
N LEU A 394 10.33 -18.47 -8.37
CA LEU A 394 10.30 -19.69 -7.55
C LEU A 394 11.46 -19.74 -6.55
N ALA A 395 12.67 -19.41 -6.99
CA ALA A 395 13.82 -19.32 -6.10
C ALA A 395 13.64 -18.25 -5.00
N ARG A 396 13.03 -17.10 -5.32
CA ARG A 396 12.70 -16.03 -4.36
C ARG A 396 11.64 -16.46 -3.34
N ILE A 397 10.63 -17.21 -3.76
CA ILE A 397 9.53 -17.65 -2.88
C ILE A 397 9.80 -18.96 -2.16
N ALA A 398 10.88 -19.68 -2.50
CA ALA A 398 11.18 -20.99 -1.93
C ALA A 398 11.18 -21.04 -0.39
N PRO A 399 11.74 -20.05 0.35
CA PRO A 399 11.68 -20.05 1.81
C PRO A 399 10.23 -20.04 2.35
N GLU A 400 9.36 -19.24 1.74
CA GLU A 400 7.93 -19.17 2.09
C GLU A 400 7.22 -20.50 1.77
N LEU A 401 7.49 -21.10 0.60
CA LEU A 401 6.91 -22.39 0.24
C LEU A 401 7.34 -23.51 1.20
N ILE A 402 8.59 -23.50 1.66
CA ILE A 402 9.09 -24.47 2.66
C ILE A 402 8.41 -24.27 4.01
N ALA A 403 8.29 -23.01 4.46
CA ALA A 403 7.60 -22.70 5.70
C ALA A 403 6.14 -23.18 5.66
N ARG A 404 5.44 -22.93 4.55
CA ARG A 404 4.06 -23.38 4.33
C ARG A 404 3.94 -24.89 4.28
N ALA A 405 4.81 -25.57 3.52
CA ALA A 405 4.82 -27.04 3.44
C ALA A 405 5.01 -27.68 4.82
N ARG A 406 5.96 -27.16 5.62
CA ARG A 406 6.19 -27.63 7.00
C ARG A 406 5.01 -27.33 7.92
N GLY A 407 4.46 -26.12 7.85
CA GLY A 407 3.29 -25.73 8.64
C GLY A 407 2.05 -26.57 8.34
N ALA A 408 1.93 -27.07 7.11
CA ALA A 408 0.88 -27.99 6.68
C ALA A 408 1.20 -29.48 6.91
N GLY A 409 2.37 -29.80 7.49
CA GLY A 409 2.79 -31.18 7.75
C GLY A 409 3.13 -31.99 6.50
N LEU A 410 3.51 -31.35 5.39
CA LEU A 410 3.98 -32.04 4.19
C LEU A 410 5.42 -32.53 4.37
N GLU A 411 5.68 -33.78 4.01
CA GLU A 411 7.04 -34.34 4.01
C GLU A 411 7.85 -33.78 2.83
N LEU A 412 9.10 -33.38 3.11
CA LEU A 412 10.04 -32.95 2.08
C LEU A 412 10.86 -34.14 1.57
N PRO A 413 11.15 -34.23 0.26
CA PRO A 413 10.80 -33.27 -0.78
C PRO A 413 9.32 -33.32 -1.17
N VAL A 414 8.75 -32.14 -1.47
CA VAL A 414 7.40 -32.06 -2.04
C VAL A 414 7.52 -32.03 -3.57
N GLU A 415 6.77 -32.91 -4.24
CA GLU A 415 6.68 -32.96 -5.69
C GLU A 415 5.23 -32.91 -6.14
N LEU A 416 4.94 -32.09 -7.15
CA LEU A 416 3.61 -31.91 -7.69
C LEU A 416 3.69 -31.78 -9.21
N GLY A 417 2.99 -32.65 -9.93
CA GLY A 417 2.85 -32.48 -11.38
C GLY A 417 2.06 -31.21 -11.72
N LEU A 418 2.45 -30.50 -12.76
CA LEU A 418 1.79 -29.30 -13.26
C LEU A 418 1.42 -29.49 -14.73
N LYS A 419 0.15 -29.26 -15.06
CA LYS A 419 -0.32 -29.09 -16.44
C LYS A 419 -0.77 -27.64 -16.62
N ILE A 420 0.05 -26.83 -17.27
CA ILE A 420 -0.20 -25.40 -17.47
C ILE A 420 -0.46 -25.17 -18.96
N GLY A 421 -1.71 -24.96 -19.34
CA GLY A 421 -2.10 -24.93 -20.75
C GLY A 421 -1.69 -26.22 -21.47
N SER A 422 -0.83 -26.11 -22.50
CA SER A 422 -0.28 -27.26 -23.23
C SER A 422 1.02 -27.81 -22.64
N GLN A 423 1.56 -27.20 -21.58
CA GLN A 423 2.84 -27.56 -20.99
C GLN A 423 2.66 -28.52 -19.82
N CYS A 424 3.56 -29.50 -19.74
CA CYS A 424 3.64 -30.50 -18.68
C CYS A 424 4.99 -30.35 -17.98
N GLN A 425 4.95 -30.14 -16.66
CA GLN A 425 6.14 -29.92 -15.84
C GLN A 425 5.96 -30.58 -14.46
N THR A 426 7.04 -30.69 -13.71
CA THR A 426 6.99 -31.10 -12.29
C THR A 426 7.51 -29.95 -11.44
N PHE A 427 6.69 -29.50 -10.50
CA PHE A 427 7.14 -28.64 -9.42
C PHE A 427 7.81 -29.48 -8.34
N ALA A 428 9.00 -29.06 -7.91
CA ALA A 428 9.72 -29.72 -6.84
C ALA A 428 10.22 -28.71 -5.80
N LEU A 429 10.01 -29.06 -4.53
CA LEU A 429 10.53 -28.36 -3.36
C LEU A 429 11.53 -29.29 -2.65
N ARG A 430 12.83 -29.06 -2.90
CA ARG A 430 13.92 -29.91 -2.37
C ARG A 430 14.90 -29.06 -1.56
N GLY A 431 15.08 -29.40 -0.29
CA GLY A 431 15.98 -28.68 0.61
C GLY A 431 15.55 -27.22 0.80
N ARG A 432 16.34 -26.28 0.26
CA ARG A 432 16.08 -24.82 0.30
C ARG A 432 15.68 -24.23 -1.06
N LYS A 433 15.33 -25.08 -2.04
CA LYS A 433 15.08 -24.66 -3.41
C LYS A 433 13.70 -25.09 -3.88
N ALA A 434 13.07 -24.22 -4.66
CA ALA A 434 11.89 -24.52 -5.46
C ALA A 434 12.26 -24.35 -6.93
N TYR A 435 11.86 -25.30 -7.78
CA TYR A 435 12.13 -25.25 -9.22
C TYR A 435 11.09 -26.03 -10.01
N LEU A 436 11.10 -25.81 -11.32
CA LEU A 436 10.30 -26.55 -12.30
C LEU A 436 11.24 -27.44 -13.10
N ASP A 437 10.88 -28.71 -13.22
CA ASP A 437 11.56 -29.67 -14.07
C ASP A 437 10.70 -30.00 -15.29
N SER A 438 11.35 -30.15 -16.44
CA SER A 438 10.68 -30.57 -17.66
C SER A 438 10.45 -32.08 -17.61
N GLY A 439 9.19 -32.51 -17.61
CA GLY A 439 8.86 -33.93 -17.51
C GLY A 439 7.37 -34.19 -17.56
N GLN A 440 7.01 -35.47 -17.74
CA GLN A 440 5.62 -35.89 -17.64
C GLN A 440 5.16 -35.77 -16.18
N PRO A 441 4.03 -35.10 -15.90
CA PRO A 441 3.50 -35.03 -14.55
C PRO A 441 3.18 -36.44 -14.07
N GLY A 442 3.55 -36.74 -12.82
CA GLY A 442 3.19 -38.00 -12.18
C GLY A 442 1.68 -38.16 -11.99
N ARG A 443 1.26 -39.19 -11.24
CA ARG A 443 -0.17 -39.48 -11.00
C ARG A 443 -0.89 -38.36 -10.23
N SER A 444 -0.17 -37.63 -9.38
CA SER A 444 -0.67 -36.48 -8.63
C SER A 444 -0.23 -35.18 -9.30
N TYR A 445 -1.18 -34.46 -9.88
CA TYR A 445 -0.94 -33.21 -10.59
C TYR A 445 -2.10 -32.22 -10.41
N ILE A 446 -1.80 -30.95 -10.61
CA ILE A 446 -2.80 -29.90 -10.82
C ILE A 446 -2.78 -29.42 -12.27
N ALA A 447 -3.94 -29.00 -12.78
CA ALA A 447 -4.08 -28.45 -14.13
C ALA A 447 -4.81 -27.11 -14.12
N CYS A 448 -4.27 -26.13 -14.86
CA CYS A 448 -4.84 -24.79 -15.02
C CYS A 448 -4.30 -24.11 -16.28
N ASP A 449 -4.80 -22.91 -16.60
CA ASP A 449 -4.23 -22.06 -17.65
C ASP A 449 -3.04 -21.22 -17.15
N GLU A 450 -2.33 -20.57 -18.08
CA GLU A 450 -1.17 -19.72 -17.74
C GLU A 450 -1.55 -18.56 -16.80
N GLN A 451 -2.75 -17.98 -16.96
CA GLN A 451 -3.17 -16.84 -16.14
C GLN A 451 -3.39 -17.26 -14.69
N THR A 452 -4.09 -18.37 -14.48
CA THR A 452 -4.33 -18.95 -13.15
C THR A 452 -3.00 -19.32 -12.50
N TRP A 453 -2.07 -19.92 -13.24
CA TRP A 453 -0.73 -20.20 -12.72
C TRP A 453 0.01 -18.94 -12.27
N THR A 454 -0.01 -17.88 -13.08
CA THR A 454 0.56 -16.58 -12.73
C THR A 454 -0.11 -15.98 -11.48
N ARG A 455 -1.44 -16.08 -11.32
CA ARG A 455 -2.16 -15.60 -10.12
C ARG A 455 -1.75 -16.37 -8.86
N LEU A 456 -1.62 -17.70 -8.95
CA LEU A 456 -1.17 -18.55 -7.84
C LEU A 456 0.26 -18.20 -7.41
N LEU A 457 1.18 -18.08 -8.38
CA LEU A 457 2.59 -17.76 -8.10
C LEU A 457 2.78 -16.35 -7.54
N SER A 458 1.98 -15.40 -7.98
CA SER A 458 2.04 -14.01 -7.52
C SER A 458 1.33 -13.78 -6.19
N GLY A 459 0.51 -14.73 -5.74
CA GLY A 459 -0.25 -14.63 -4.48
C GLY A 459 -1.55 -13.85 -4.58
N TYR A 460 -1.98 -13.47 -5.79
CA TYR A 460 -3.25 -12.77 -6.04
C TYR A 460 -4.47 -13.71 -6.00
N GLU A 461 -4.25 -15.02 -6.12
CA GLU A 461 -5.28 -16.05 -6.00
C GLU A 461 -4.74 -17.22 -5.18
N SER A 462 -5.58 -17.79 -4.31
CA SER A 462 -5.25 -19.01 -3.58
C SER A 462 -5.66 -20.25 -4.39
N ALA A 463 -4.98 -21.37 -4.17
CA ALA A 463 -5.36 -22.62 -4.81
C ALA A 463 -6.81 -23.02 -4.45
N ALA A 464 -7.24 -22.80 -3.21
CA ALA A 464 -8.60 -23.06 -2.78
C ALA A 464 -9.63 -22.23 -3.56
N ALA A 465 -9.39 -20.93 -3.75
CA ALA A 465 -10.27 -20.07 -4.54
C ALA A 465 -10.29 -20.47 -6.03
N ALA A 466 -9.14 -20.82 -6.59
CA ALA A 466 -9.02 -21.26 -7.98
C ALA A 466 -9.74 -22.60 -8.23
N LEU A 467 -9.68 -23.54 -7.27
CA LEU A 467 -10.41 -24.81 -7.30
C LEU A 467 -11.92 -24.56 -7.21
N ALA A 468 -12.37 -23.75 -6.26
CA ALA A 468 -13.78 -23.42 -6.08
C ALA A 468 -14.38 -22.75 -7.32
N ALA A 469 -13.59 -21.95 -8.04
CA ALA A 469 -13.99 -21.30 -9.29
C ALA A 469 -13.82 -22.18 -10.54
N GLY A 470 -13.35 -23.43 -10.40
CA GLY A 470 -13.12 -24.35 -11.52
C GLY A 470 -11.98 -23.98 -12.46
N ARG A 471 -11.13 -23.00 -12.09
CA ARG A 471 -9.95 -22.57 -12.87
C ARG A 471 -8.73 -23.46 -12.62
N LEU A 472 -8.67 -24.08 -11.45
CA LEU A 472 -7.68 -25.08 -11.08
C LEU A 472 -8.40 -26.42 -10.91
N THR A 473 -7.78 -27.50 -11.38
CA THR A 473 -8.26 -28.87 -11.15
C THR A 473 -7.13 -29.69 -10.54
N ALA A 474 -7.46 -30.61 -9.65
CA ALA A 474 -6.51 -31.53 -9.04
C ALA A 474 -6.85 -32.97 -9.45
N SER A 475 -5.85 -33.77 -9.80
CA SER A 475 -6.06 -35.17 -10.20
C SER A 475 -6.34 -36.10 -9.02
N THR A 476 -5.89 -35.72 -7.82
CA THR A 476 -6.05 -36.48 -6.59
C THR A 476 -6.25 -35.53 -5.40
N ALA A 477 -6.87 -36.02 -4.32
CA ALA A 477 -6.99 -35.27 -3.06
C ALA A 477 -5.63 -34.87 -2.46
N ALA A 478 -4.57 -35.65 -2.73
CA ALA A 478 -3.22 -35.34 -2.32
C ALA A 478 -2.63 -34.15 -3.11
N ALA A 479 -2.89 -34.08 -4.42
CA ALA A 479 -2.51 -32.94 -5.25
C ALA A 479 -3.24 -31.66 -4.81
N GLU A 480 -4.54 -31.77 -4.51
CA GLU A 480 -5.36 -30.67 -3.99
C GLU A 480 -4.81 -30.14 -2.66
N ARG A 481 -4.60 -31.02 -1.68
CA ARG A 481 -4.06 -30.65 -0.36
C ARG A 481 -2.69 -29.98 -0.48
N THR A 482 -1.82 -30.54 -1.32
CA THR A 482 -0.49 -29.96 -1.58
C THR A 482 -0.61 -28.56 -2.19
N ALA A 483 -1.49 -28.35 -3.17
CA ALA A 483 -1.68 -27.05 -3.79
C ALA A 483 -2.23 -26.01 -2.81
N ILE A 484 -3.24 -26.36 -2.00
CA ILE A 484 -3.81 -25.49 -0.96
C ILE A 484 -2.75 -25.10 0.07
N ALA A 485 -1.90 -26.04 0.47
CA ALA A 485 -0.81 -25.77 1.41
C ALA A 485 0.24 -24.80 0.83
N LEU A 486 0.65 -24.98 -0.42
CA LEU A 486 1.73 -24.19 -1.02
C LEU A 486 1.28 -22.78 -1.44
N TRP A 487 0.06 -22.64 -1.94
CA TRP A 487 -0.53 -21.39 -2.43
C TRP A 487 -1.81 -21.03 -1.64
N PRO A 488 -1.69 -20.68 -0.35
CA PRO A 488 -2.81 -20.26 0.47
C PRO A 488 -3.26 -18.83 0.09
N ASP A 489 -4.31 -18.35 0.73
CA ASP A 489 -4.67 -16.94 0.64
C ASP A 489 -3.68 -16.07 1.42
N LEU A 490 -2.99 -15.17 0.72
CA LEU A 490 -1.95 -14.31 1.31
C LEU A 490 -2.49 -12.95 1.76
N SER A 491 -3.78 -12.67 1.59
CA SER A 491 -4.36 -11.34 1.87
C SER A 491 -3.51 -10.21 1.26
N LEU A 492 -3.07 -10.42 0.01
CA LEU A 492 -2.19 -9.49 -0.70
C LEU A 492 -2.88 -8.14 -0.84
N TRP A 493 -2.39 -7.13 -0.13
CA TRP A 493 -3.03 -5.83 -0.09
C TRP A 493 -2.02 -4.71 0.07
N ARG A 494 -2.31 -3.57 -0.57
CA ARG A 494 -1.59 -2.32 -0.39
C ARG A 494 -2.54 -1.19 -0.09
N PRO A 495 -2.12 -0.18 0.68
CA PRO A 495 -2.91 1.02 0.87
C PRO A 495 -3.21 1.72 -0.43
N ALA A 496 -4.45 2.19 -0.58
CA ALA A 496 -4.84 2.94 -1.76
C ALA A 496 -4.14 4.31 -1.83
N TRP A 497 -3.67 4.82 -0.69
CA TRP A 497 -3.01 6.12 -0.62
C TRP A 497 -1.80 6.24 -1.54
N ASP A 498 -1.00 5.19 -1.72
CA ASP A 498 0.14 5.18 -2.66
C ASP A 498 -0.29 5.44 -4.12
N ASP A 499 -1.53 5.09 -4.46
CA ASP A 499 -2.05 5.08 -5.83
C ASP A 499 -2.89 6.29 -6.19
N LEU A 500 -3.21 7.13 -5.21
CA LEU A 500 -4.01 8.33 -5.44
C LEU A 500 -3.22 9.37 -6.23
N SER A 501 -3.90 9.99 -7.18
CA SER A 501 -3.50 11.26 -7.77
C SER A 501 -3.97 12.41 -6.87
N ALA A 502 -3.30 13.56 -6.94
CA ALA A 502 -3.50 14.69 -6.02
C ALA A 502 -4.83 15.42 -6.24
#